data_AF-A0A183GG61-F1
#
_entry.id   AF-A0A183GG61-F1
#
_cell.length_a   1.000
_cell.length_b   1.000
_cell.length_c   1.000
_cell.angle_alpha   90.00
_cell.angle_beta   90.00
_cell.angle_gamma   90.00
#
_symmetry.space_group_name_H-M   'P 1'
#
loop_
_entity.id
_entity.type
_entity.pdbx_description
1 polymer ?
#
loop_
_entity_poly.entity_id
_entity_poly.type
_entity_poly.pdbx_seq_one_letter_code
_entity_poly.pdbx_strand_id
1 'polypeptide(L)'
;MSSPSGNIAYLRGDYDKAYANYREALNNDAGCVQALYNMGLVCRQQGNVEQALECFYKLHNILLNNVQVLCQLASIYESLEDTAQAIELYSQANSLAPSDPAILARLAAIYDAEGDKTQAFQSNYDSYRYYPSNLKVIEWMGAYYIDAQFSEKAVNYFEKASIMQPNEIKWQLMMASSHRRAGNYQKALELYKNIHKKFPGNIDCLKFLVRITTDLGMPEAKEYTDKLGKAERVRQLRMQRETDSSQGKRHSAQSAHSLPPGQGGSGEHFYAHLLCRTLVFPLIIAISLESADLSYPDPVGAGAARPKTGQQRPKTSDSFEELDDSLLPQ
;
A
#
# COMPACT_ATOMS: atom_id res chain seq x y z
N MET A 1 3.19 -0.97 -40.35
CA MET A 1 1.97 -1.11 -39.51
C MET A 1 2.37 -1.83 -38.22
N SER A 2 1.70 -1.57 -37.09
CA SER A 2 1.93 -2.33 -35.85
C SER A 2 1.53 -3.80 -36.01
N SER A 3 2.24 -4.72 -35.35
CA SER A 3 1.96 -6.16 -35.41
C SER A 3 0.87 -6.56 -34.40
N PRO A 4 -0.37 -6.86 -34.82
CA PRO A 4 -1.42 -7.29 -33.89
C PRO A 4 -1.08 -8.63 -33.24
N SER A 5 -0.37 -9.51 -33.95
CA SER A 5 0.15 -10.78 -33.43
C SER A 5 1.14 -10.56 -32.27
N GLY A 6 1.98 -9.52 -32.36
CA GLY A 6 2.87 -9.11 -31.26
C GLY A 6 2.09 -8.64 -30.03
N ASN A 7 1.08 -7.78 -30.24
CA ASN A 7 0.23 -7.29 -29.15
C ASN A 7 -0.53 -8.43 -28.46
N ILE A 8 -1.07 -9.39 -29.23
CA ILE A 8 -1.78 -10.57 -28.70
C ILE A 8 -0.84 -11.50 -27.92
N ALA A 9 0.39 -11.68 -28.38
CA ALA A 9 1.40 -12.45 -27.64
C ALA A 9 1.78 -11.77 -26.31
N TYR A 10 2.01 -10.46 -26.33
CA TYR A 10 2.31 -9.67 -25.13
C TYR A 10 1.20 -9.78 -24.06
N LEU A 11 -0.07 -9.64 -24.47
CA LEU A 11 -1.23 -9.78 -23.58
C LEU A 11 -1.43 -11.21 -23.03
N ARG A 12 -0.76 -12.22 -23.60
CA ARG A 12 -0.76 -13.61 -23.11
C ARG A 12 0.45 -13.94 -22.22
N GLY A 13 1.40 -13.01 -22.06
CA GLY A 13 2.70 -13.27 -21.43
C GLY A 13 3.68 -14.06 -22.31
N ASP A 14 3.37 -14.27 -23.59
CA ASP A 14 4.22 -14.93 -24.58
C ASP A 14 5.32 -13.95 -25.07
N TYR A 15 6.17 -13.46 -24.15
CA TYR A 15 7.09 -12.35 -24.41
C TYR A 15 8.09 -12.62 -25.53
N ASP A 16 8.62 -13.84 -25.65
CA ASP A 16 9.57 -14.19 -26.73
C ASP A 16 8.91 -14.13 -28.12
N LYS A 17 7.65 -14.56 -28.22
CA LYS A 17 6.86 -14.46 -29.46
C LYS A 17 6.48 -13.01 -29.74
N ALA A 18 6.19 -12.21 -28.71
CA ALA A 18 5.95 -10.79 -28.86
C ALA A 18 7.20 -10.08 -29.41
N TYR A 19 8.38 -10.34 -28.84
CA TYR A 19 9.66 -9.82 -29.30
C TYR A 19 9.92 -10.18 -30.78
N ALA A 20 9.77 -11.46 -31.16
CA ALA A 20 9.92 -11.91 -32.54
C ALA A 20 8.97 -11.18 -33.50
N ASN A 21 7.67 -11.11 -33.15
CA ASN A 21 6.64 -10.43 -33.94
C ASN A 21 6.88 -8.91 -34.10
N TYR A 22 7.52 -8.25 -33.13
CA TYR A 22 7.90 -6.83 -33.24
C TYR A 22 9.21 -6.65 -34.02
N ARG A 23 10.17 -7.56 -33.88
CA ARG A 23 11.41 -7.57 -34.67
C ARG A 23 11.13 -7.80 -36.15
N GLU A 24 10.21 -8.68 -36.50
CA GLU A 24 9.74 -8.85 -37.89
C GLU A 24 9.04 -7.58 -38.41
N ALA A 25 8.25 -6.89 -37.58
CA ALA A 25 7.66 -5.61 -37.97
C ALA A 25 8.74 -4.54 -38.26
N LEU A 26 9.82 -4.50 -37.46
CA LEU A 26 10.96 -3.60 -37.68
C LEU A 26 11.84 -4.00 -38.89
N ASN A 27 11.94 -5.29 -39.21
CA ASN A 27 12.62 -5.74 -40.44
C ASN A 27 11.86 -5.28 -41.71
N ASN A 28 10.52 -5.24 -41.64
CA ASN A 28 9.67 -4.78 -42.74
C ASN A 28 9.53 -3.24 -42.80
N ASP A 29 9.62 -2.56 -41.67
CA ASP A 29 9.48 -1.12 -41.51
C ASP A 29 10.46 -0.64 -40.42
N ALA A 30 11.70 -0.32 -40.81
CA ALA A 30 12.75 0.09 -39.88
C ALA A 30 12.46 1.43 -39.16
N GLY A 31 11.47 2.20 -39.64
CA GLY A 31 10.97 3.41 -39.01
C GLY A 31 9.81 3.17 -38.02
N CYS A 32 9.40 1.92 -37.77
CA CYS A 32 8.18 1.61 -37.03
C CYS A 32 8.30 1.86 -35.51
N VAL A 33 8.20 3.13 -35.13
CA VAL A 33 8.15 3.65 -33.75
C VAL A 33 7.32 2.76 -32.81
N GLN A 34 6.11 2.36 -33.22
CA GLN A 34 5.23 1.54 -32.38
C GLN A 34 5.78 0.14 -32.12
N ALA A 35 6.43 -0.48 -33.11
CA ALA A 35 7.06 -1.79 -32.93
C ALA A 35 8.29 -1.69 -32.03
N LEU A 36 9.12 -0.65 -32.21
CA LEU A 36 10.27 -0.38 -31.34
C LEU A 36 9.86 -0.07 -29.90
N TYR A 37 8.77 0.68 -29.69
CA TYR A 37 8.22 0.97 -28.35
C TYR A 37 7.69 -0.28 -27.67
N ASN A 38 6.92 -1.10 -28.40
CA ASN A 38 6.42 -2.36 -27.85
C ASN A 38 7.55 -3.39 -27.61
N MET A 39 8.61 -3.36 -28.41
CA MET A 39 9.80 -4.19 -28.21
C MET A 39 10.55 -3.77 -26.93
N GLY A 40 10.76 -2.47 -26.69
CA GLY A 40 11.34 -1.97 -25.44
C GLY A 40 10.53 -2.35 -24.20
N LEU A 41 9.19 -2.31 -24.29
CA LEU A 41 8.30 -2.80 -23.23
C LEU A 41 8.47 -4.31 -22.97
N VAL A 42 8.58 -5.13 -24.02
CA VAL A 42 8.86 -6.57 -23.89
C VAL A 42 10.20 -6.82 -23.20
N CYS A 43 11.27 -6.14 -23.63
CA CYS A 43 12.60 -6.29 -23.03
C CYS A 43 12.57 -5.98 -21.52
N ARG A 44 11.95 -4.85 -21.11
CA ARG A 44 11.82 -4.52 -19.68
C ARG A 44 11.01 -5.58 -18.93
N GLN A 45 9.92 -6.08 -19.52
CA GLN A 45 9.05 -7.08 -18.89
C GLN A 45 9.71 -8.47 -18.77
N GLN A 46 10.73 -8.77 -19.59
CA GLN A 46 11.61 -9.93 -19.47
C GLN A 46 12.79 -9.73 -18.50
N GLY A 47 13.02 -8.50 -18.00
CA GLY A 47 14.22 -8.15 -17.23
C GLY A 47 15.47 -7.83 -18.07
N ASN A 48 15.35 -7.79 -19.40
CA ASN A 48 16.42 -7.45 -20.34
C ASN A 48 16.62 -5.92 -20.41
N VAL A 49 17.07 -5.32 -19.30
CA VAL A 49 17.12 -3.86 -19.10
C VAL A 49 17.97 -3.14 -20.15
N GLU A 50 19.15 -3.66 -20.49
CA GLU A 50 20.04 -3.06 -21.50
C GLU A 50 19.35 -2.92 -22.87
N GLN A 51 18.66 -3.96 -23.31
CA GLN A 51 17.91 -3.96 -24.58
C GLN A 51 16.68 -3.03 -24.52
N ALA A 52 16.07 -2.87 -23.34
CA ALA A 52 14.99 -1.92 -23.13
C ALA A 52 15.51 -0.48 -23.28
N LEU A 53 16.62 -0.14 -22.62
CA LEU A 53 17.28 1.16 -22.77
C LEU A 53 17.68 1.43 -24.22
N GLU A 54 18.28 0.46 -24.92
CA GLU A 54 18.66 0.61 -26.33
C GLU A 54 17.42 0.95 -27.21
N CYS A 55 16.29 0.28 -26.98
CA CYS A 55 15.03 0.58 -27.69
C CYS A 55 14.52 1.99 -27.38
N PHE A 56 14.49 2.39 -26.10
CA PHE A 56 13.95 3.69 -25.70
C PHE A 56 14.88 4.88 -26.02
N TYR A 57 16.20 4.70 -26.02
CA TYR A 57 17.12 5.73 -26.53
C TYR A 57 17.04 5.89 -28.05
N LYS A 58 16.89 4.80 -28.82
CA LYS A 58 16.58 4.88 -30.25
C LYS A 58 15.26 5.62 -30.50
N LEU A 59 14.24 5.40 -29.67
CA LEU A 59 12.99 6.15 -29.73
C LEU A 59 13.14 7.62 -29.35
N HIS A 60 13.94 7.95 -28.34
CA HIS A 60 14.18 9.33 -27.94
C HIS A 60 14.87 10.13 -29.06
N ASN A 61 15.81 9.51 -29.77
CA ASN A 61 16.48 10.11 -30.92
C ASN A 61 15.56 10.32 -32.15
N ILE A 62 14.51 9.50 -32.30
CA ILE A 62 13.51 9.62 -33.38
C ILE A 62 12.38 10.61 -32.98
N LEU A 63 11.96 10.55 -31.71
CA LEU A 63 10.88 11.33 -31.11
C LEU A 63 11.43 12.25 -30.01
N LEU A 64 12.16 13.27 -30.44
CA LEU A 64 12.64 14.33 -29.56
C LEU A 64 11.50 14.88 -28.69
N ASN A 65 11.77 15.10 -27.40
CA ASN A 65 10.82 15.63 -26.42
C ASN A 65 9.52 14.81 -26.25
N ASN A 66 9.54 13.50 -26.53
CA ASN A 66 8.39 12.65 -26.26
C ASN A 66 8.29 12.24 -24.79
N VAL A 67 7.31 12.81 -24.09
CA VAL A 67 6.96 12.56 -22.68
C VAL A 67 6.82 11.06 -22.37
N GLN A 68 6.13 10.30 -23.23
CA GLN A 68 5.88 8.87 -23.00
C GLN A 68 7.18 8.04 -23.08
N VAL A 69 8.13 8.40 -23.96
CA VAL A 69 9.45 7.76 -24.03
C VAL A 69 10.31 8.13 -22.82
N LEU A 70 10.36 9.41 -22.44
CA LEU A 70 11.06 9.87 -21.23
C LEU A 70 10.56 9.13 -19.98
N CYS A 71 9.24 8.97 -19.82
CA CYS A 71 8.65 8.23 -18.70
C CYS A 71 8.96 6.73 -18.71
N GLN A 72 9.26 6.10 -19.86
CA GLN A 72 9.76 4.71 -19.87
C GLN A 72 11.24 4.63 -19.53
N LEU A 73 12.08 5.56 -20.01
CA LEU A 73 13.49 5.64 -19.60
C LEU A 73 13.60 5.88 -18.09
N ALA A 74 12.91 6.88 -17.56
CA ALA A 74 12.88 7.18 -16.13
C ALA A 74 12.40 5.99 -15.28
N SER A 75 11.37 5.28 -15.74
CA SER A 75 10.88 4.04 -15.09
C SER A 75 11.88 2.87 -15.15
N ILE A 76 12.83 2.88 -16.09
CA ILE A 76 13.90 1.89 -16.13
C ILE A 76 15.00 2.27 -15.14
N TYR A 77 15.41 3.54 -15.06
CA TYR A 77 16.35 4.01 -14.03
C TYR A 77 15.78 3.84 -12.60
N GLU A 78 14.46 4.06 -12.41
CA GLU A 78 13.74 3.71 -11.18
C GLU A 78 13.90 2.22 -10.82
N SER A 79 13.91 1.31 -11.81
CA SER A 79 14.13 -0.13 -11.62
C SER A 79 15.60 -0.56 -11.52
N LEU A 80 16.55 0.37 -11.72
CA LEU A 80 17.99 0.19 -11.55
C LEU A 80 18.50 0.82 -10.24
N GLU A 81 17.59 1.39 -9.43
CA GLU A 81 17.89 2.15 -8.20
C GLU A 81 18.72 3.43 -8.43
N ASP A 82 18.88 3.87 -9.68
CA ASP A 82 19.47 5.16 -10.05
C ASP A 82 18.40 6.27 -9.98
N THR A 83 18.15 6.73 -8.75
CA THR A 83 17.14 7.77 -8.48
C THR A 83 17.48 9.09 -9.15
N ALA A 84 18.77 9.43 -9.28
CA ALA A 84 19.22 10.68 -9.88
C ALA A 84 18.84 10.77 -11.37
N GLN A 85 19.12 9.73 -12.17
CA GLN A 85 18.69 9.69 -13.57
C GLN A 85 17.17 9.57 -13.71
N ALA A 86 16.49 8.83 -12.82
CA ALA A 86 15.04 8.75 -12.80
C ALA A 86 14.38 10.13 -12.55
N ILE A 87 14.89 10.90 -11.58
CA ILE A 87 14.42 12.27 -11.26
C ILE A 87 14.69 13.20 -12.43
N GLU A 88 15.88 13.15 -13.06
CA GLU A 88 16.19 14.03 -14.19
C GLU A 88 15.22 13.78 -15.36
N LEU A 89 15.05 12.53 -15.77
CA LEU A 89 14.20 12.14 -16.89
C LEU A 89 12.70 12.39 -16.61
N TYR A 90 12.23 12.16 -15.38
CA TYR A 90 10.87 12.54 -15.00
C TYR A 90 10.69 14.07 -14.89
N SER A 91 11.72 14.83 -14.50
CA SER A 91 11.67 16.29 -14.48
C SER A 91 11.65 16.89 -15.88
N GLN A 92 12.42 16.32 -16.82
CA GLN A 92 12.32 16.64 -18.25
C GLN A 92 10.91 16.34 -18.77
N ALA A 93 10.35 15.17 -18.46
CA ALA A 93 8.98 14.80 -18.85
C ALA A 93 7.93 15.75 -18.25
N ASN A 94 8.09 16.15 -16.99
CA ASN A 94 7.23 17.12 -16.31
C ASN A 94 7.34 18.53 -16.93
N SER A 95 8.53 18.96 -17.36
CA SER A 95 8.69 20.26 -18.05
C SER A 95 7.90 20.35 -19.37
N LEU A 96 7.67 19.20 -20.01
CA LEU A 96 6.94 19.06 -21.27
C LEU A 96 5.43 18.82 -21.06
N ALA A 97 5.04 18.25 -19.92
CA ALA A 97 3.65 17.98 -19.53
C ALA A 97 3.41 18.31 -18.04
N PRO A 98 3.49 19.59 -17.62
CA PRO A 98 3.47 20.00 -16.20
C PRO A 98 2.11 19.81 -15.50
N SER A 99 1.10 19.34 -16.22
CA SER A 99 -0.22 18.99 -15.70
C SER A 99 -0.51 17.49 -15.73
N ASP A 100 0.48 16.63 -16.00
CA ASP A 100 0.30 15.18 -15.94
C ASP A 100 0.40 14.70 -14.47
N PRO A 101 -0.73 14.29 -13.85
CA PRO A 101 -0.75 13.85 -12.47
C PRO A 101 0.06 12.57 -12.23
N ALA A 102 0.29 11.74 -13.26
CA ALA A 102 1.02 10.49 -13.14
C ALA A 102 2.54 10.73 -13.07
N ILE A 103 3.05 11.74 -13.78
CA ILE A 103 4.46 12.15 -13.70
C ILE A 103 4.73 12.80 -12.33
N LEU A 104 3.86 13.73 -11.93
CA LEU A 104 3.95 14.39 -10.62
C LEU A 104 3.87 13.37 -9.46
N ALA A 105 3.00 12.37 -9.55
CA ALA A 105 2.92 11.29 -8.55
C ALA A 105 4.14 10.34 -8.55
N ARG A 106 4.87 10.22 -9.67
CA ARG A 106 6.12 9.44 -9.75
C ARG A 106 7.28 10.21 -9.12
N LEU A 107 7.48 11.46 -9.49
CA LEU A 107 8.45 12.36 -8.83
C LEU A 107 8.21 12.39 -7.32
N ALA A 108 6.96 12.56 -6.89
CA ALA A 108 6.61 12.59 -5.48
C ALA A 108 6.99 11.31 -4.72
N ALA A 109 6.80 10.15 -5.33
CA ALA A 109 7.14 8.85 -4.73
C ALA A 109 8.66 8.62 -4.65
N ILE A 110 9.43 9.11 -5.63
CA ILE A 110 10.89 9.03 -5.59
C ILE A 110 11.46 9.97 -4.52
N TYR A 111 10.99 11.22 -4.46
CA TYR A 111 11.42 12.15 -3.41
C TYR A 111 11.07 11.68 -2.00
N ASP A 112 9.93 11.00 -1.80
CA ASP A 112 9.56 10.42 -0.49
C ASP A 112 10.47 9.22 -0.12
N ALA A 113 10.91 8.44 -1.11
CA ALA A 113 11.88 7.36 -0.92
C ALA A 113 13.30 7.86 -0.62
N GLU A 114 13.73 8.98 -1.21
CA GLU A 114 14.96 9.70 -0.85
C GLU A 114 14.86 10.43 0.50
N GLY A 115 13.63 10.62 1.01
CA GLY A 115 13.36 11.30 2.28
C GLY A 115 13.14 12.81 2.18
N ASP A 116 13.19 13.42 0.98
CA ASP A 116 12.77 14.81 0.79
C ASP A 116 11.24 14.93 0.80
N LYS A 117 10.70 14.90 2.02
CA LYS A 117 9.28 15.14 2.30
C LYS A 117 8.78 16.52 1.81
N THR A 118 9.66 17.47 1.48
CA THR A 118 9.26 18.81 0.99
C THR A 118 8.97 18.81 -0.51
N GLN A 119 9.83 18.17 -1.32
CA GLN A 119 9.61 17.98 -2.76
C GLN A 119 8.53 16.92 -3.02
N ALA A 120 8.48 15.87 -2.20
CA ALA A 120 7.39 14.89 -2.20
C ALA A 120 6.03 15.55 -1.92
N PHE A 121 5.95 16.46 -0.94
CA PHE A 121 4.71 17.18 -0.63
C PHE A 121 4.26 18.09 -1.78
N GLN A 122 5.17 18.88 -2.36
CA GLN A 122 4.85 19.77 -3.49
C GLN A 122 4.34 18.96 -4.70
N SER A 123 5.08 17.92 -5.08
CA SER A 123 4.75 17.06 -6.21
C SER A 123 3.42 16.30 -6.02
N ASN A 124 3.14 15.78 -4.82
CA ASN A 124 1.84 15.16 -4.49
C ASN A 124 0.71 16.20 -4.43
N TYR A 125 0.95 17.41 -3.93
CA TYR A 125 -0.06 18.47 -3.86
C TYR A 125 -0.52 18.91 -5.26
N ASP A 126 0.41 19.13 -6.20
CA ASP A 126 0.04 19.47 -7.57
C ASP A 126 -0.53 18.26 -8.34
N SER A 127 -0.02 17.03 -8.13
CA SER A 127 -0.67 15.81 -8.66
C SER A 127 -2.14 15.72 -8.20
N TYR A 128 -2.40 15.97 -6.92
CA TYR A 128 -3.76 15.98 -6.36
C TYR A 128 -4.62 17.11 -6.94
N ARG A 129 -4.03 18.28 -7.21
CA ARG A 129 -4.71 19.43 -7.82
C ARG A 129 -5.17 19.15 -9.24
N TYR A 130 -4.36 18.45 -10.05
CA TYR A 130 -4.73 18.07 -11.41
C TYR A 130 -5.65 16.84 -11.47
N TYR A 131 -5.51 15.87 -10.57
CA TYR A 131 -6.33 14.65 -10.56
C TYR A 131 -6.72 14.21 -9.13
N PRO A 132 -7.76 14.84 -8.55
CA PRO A 132 -8.14 14.67 -7.14
C PRO A 132 -8.81 13.33 -6.80
N SER A 133 -8.79 12.36 -7.70
CA SER A 133 -9.28 10.98 -7.52
C SER A 133 -8.16 9.93 -7.47
N ASN A 134 -6.88 10.32 -7.52
CA ASN A 134 -5.77 9.39 -7.32
C ASN A 134 -5.67 8.92 -5.86
N LEU A 135 -6.23 7.75 -5.57
CA LEU A 135 -6.24 7.16 -4.23
C LEU A 135 -4.85 7.01 -3.60
N LYS A 136 -3.78 6.79 -4.38
CA LYS A 136 -2.41 6.69 -3.85
C LYS A 136 -1.92 8.03 -3.30
N VAL A 137 -2.14 9.11 -4.06
CA VAL A 137 -1.78 10.48 -3.65
C VAL A 137 -2.64 10.91 -2.45
N ILE A 138 -3.91 10.52 -2.41
CA ILE A 138 -4.81 10.82 -1.28
C ILE A 138 -4.37 10.08 -0.01
N GLU A 139 -3.97 8.81 -0.12
CA GLU A 139 -3.41 8.05 0.98
C GLU A 139 -2.14 8.71 1.52
N TRP A 140 -1.22 9.10 0.62
CA TRP A 140 0.02 9.78 0.98
C TRP A 140 -0.25 11.14 1.64
N MET A 141 -1.10 11.98 1.06
CA MET A 141 -1.46 13.30 1.63
C MET A 141 -2.14 13.17 3.00
N GLY A 142 -2.99 12.14 3.18
CA GLY A 142 -3.59 11.82 4.47
C GLY A 142 -2.56 11.37 5.51
N ALA A 143 -1.61 10.51 5.12
CA ALA A 143 -0.50 10.06 5.98
C ALA A 143 0.43 11.22 6.35
N TYR A 144 0.80 12.08 5.40
CA TYR A 144 1.63 13.27 5.63
C TYR A 144 0.99 14.23 6.65
N TYR A 145 -0.31 14.52 6.53
CA TYR A 145 -1.01 15.36 7.51
C TYR A 145 -1.22 14.67 8.87
N ILE A 146 -1.26 13.34 8.91
CA ILE A 146 -1.20 12.57 10.16
C ILE A 146 0.17 12.73 10.82
N ASP A 147 1.27 12.49 10.12
CA ASP A 147 2.65 12.66 10.62
C ASP A 147 2.86 14.08 11.17
N ALA A 148 2.48 15.09 10.38
CA ALA A 148 2.57 16.51 10.74
C ALA A 148 1.55 16.97 11.81
N GLN A 149 0.88 16.04 12.52
CA GLN A 149 -0.13 16.26 13.56
C GLN A 149 -1.44 16.95 13.13
N PHE A 150 -1.53 17.51 11.92
CA PHE A 150 -2.71 18.18 11.34
C PHE A 150 -3.84 17.20 10.96
N SER A 151 -4.26 16.36 11.91
CA SER A 151 -5.21 15.25 11.73
C SER A 151 -6.58 15.68 11.17
N GLU A 152 -7.01 16.93 11.42
CA GLU A 152 -8.23 17.49 10.84
C GLU A 152 -8.15 17.65 9.31
N LYS A 153 -6.98 17.97 8.76
CA LYS A 153 -6.78 18.01 7.30
C LYS A 153 -6.84 16.61 6.72
N ALA A 154 -6.25 15.62 7.41
CA ALA A 154 -6.22 14.23 6.98
C ALA A 154 -7.63 13.61 6.85
N VAL A 155 -8.56 13.94 7.76
CA VAL A 155 -9.98 13.55 7.66
C VAL A 155 -10.54 13.82 6.27
N ASN A 156 -10.35 15.04 5.74
CA ASN A 156 -10.92 15.47 4.45
C ASN A 156 -10.37 14.70 3.24
N TYR A 157 -9.18 14.10 3.37
CA TYR A 157 -8.60 13.22 2.34
C TYR A 157 -9.20 11.81 2.43
N PHE A 158 -9.27 11.23 3.63
CA PHE A 158 -9.84 9.89 3.83
C PHE A 158 -11.36 9.84 3.63
N GLU A 159 -12.09 10.91 3.92
CA GLU A 159 -13.51 11.06 3.58
C GLU A 159 -13.72 10.90 2.07
N LYS A 160 -12.98 11.65 1.25
CA LYS A 160 -13.01 11.53 -0.22
C LYS A 160 -12.65 10.13 -0.70
N ALA A 161 -11.61 9.51 -0.11
CA ALA A 161 -11.27 8.12 -0.42
C ALA A 161 -12.41 7.14 -0.10
N SER A 162 -13.10 7.33 1.03
CA SER A 162 -14.24 6.51 1.43
C SER A 162 -15.48 6.69 0.54
N ILE A 163 -15.65 7.87 -0.07
CA ILE A 163 -16.71 8.14 -1.06
C ILE A 163 -16.39 7.45 -2.39
N MET A 164 -15.11 7.41 -2.79
CA MET A 164 -14.68 6.74 -4.03
C MET A 164 -14.63 5.21 -3.92
N GLN A 165 -14.36 4.66 -2.73
CA GLN A 165 -14.41 3.23 -2.46
C GLN A 165 -15.27 2.91 -1.23
N PRO A 166 -16.62 3.01 -1.35
CA PRO A 166 -17.54 2.83 -0.21
C PRO A 166 -17.60 1.39 0.30
N ASN A 167 -17.14 0.42 -0.49
CA ASN A 167 -17.02 -0.99 -0.11
C ASN A 167 -15.70 -1.28 0.66
N GLU A 168 -14.70 -0.40 0.55
CA GLU A 168 -13.39 -0.60 1.16
C GLU A 168 -13.37 -0.01 2.58
N ILE A 169 -13.21 -0.89 3.57
CA ILE A 169 -13.29 -0.52 4.99
C ILE A 169 -12.07 0.30 5.44
N LYS A 170 -10.91 0.12 4.78
CA LYS A 170 -9.65 0.84 5.08
C LYS A 170 -9.87 2.34 5.24
N TRP A 171 -10.48 2.99 4.25
CA TRP A 171 -10.65 4.45 4.24
C TRP A 171 -11.59 4.94 5.34
N GLN A 172 -12.64 4.18 5.64
CA GLN A 172 -13.59 4.51 6.70
C GLN A 172 -12.91 4.43 8.08
N LEU A 173 -12.02 3.44 8.28
CA LEU A 173 -11.21 3.32 9.51
C LEU A 173 -10.12 4.39 9.61
N MET A 174 -9.45 4.76 8.50
CA MET A 174 -8.46 5.84 8.48
C MET A 174 -9.11 7.20 8.80
N MET A 175 -10.30 7.48 8.26
CA MET A 175 -11.10 8.67 8.58
C MET A 175 -11.49 8.70 10.07
N ALA A 176 -12.00 7.60 10.62
CA ALA A 176 -12.37 7.51 12.03
C ALA A 176 -11.16 7.63 12.99
N SER A 177 -10.00 7.06 12.62
CA SER A 177 -8.75 7.21 13.39
C SER A 177 -8.20 8.64 13.30
N SER A 178 -8.35 9.30 12.16
CA SER A 178 -8.00 10.72 12.00
C SER A 178 -8.85 11.61 12.90
N HIS A 179 -10.17 11.38 13.00
CA HIS A 179 -11.01 12.08 13.98
C HIS A 179 -10.58 11.82 15.43
N ARG A 180 -10.18 10.58 15.78
CA ARG A 180 -9.66 10.26 17.11
C ARG A 180 -8.36 11.03 17.41
N ARG A 181 -7.39 11.05 16.48
CA ARG A 181 -6.12 11.80 16.66
C ARG A 181 -6.34 13.32 16.67
N ALA A 182 -7.36 13.82 15.98
CA ALA A 182 -7.88 15.18 16.06
C ALA A 182 -8.71 15.47 17.34
N GLY A 183 -8.72 14.59 18.35
CA GLY A 183 -9.44 14.79 19.61
C GLY A 183 -10.97 14.75 19.52
N ASN A 184 -11.54 14.48 18.34
CA ASN A 184 -12.98 14.41 18.10
C ASN A 184 -13.55 13.03 18.50
N TYR A 185 -13.28 12.60 19.73
CA TYR A 185 -13.53 11.23 20.22
C TYR A 185 -14.98 10.74 20.06
N GLN A 186 -15.98 11.61 20.27
CA GLN A 186 -17.40 11.24 20.13
C GLN A 186 -17.75 10.92 18.66
N LYS A 187 -17.37 11.79 17.72
CA LYS A 187 -17.55 11.53 16.27
C LYS A 187 -16.80 10.27 15.82
N ALA A 188 -15.58 10.07 16.31
CA ALA A 188 -14.81 8.86 16.03
C ALA A 188 -15.53 7.59 16.53
N LEU A 189 -16.07 7.61 17.76
CA LEU A 189 -16.85 6.50 18.33
C LEU A 189 -18.09 6.18 17.48
N GLU A 190 -18.85 7.20 17.09
CA GLU A 190 -20.04 7.05 16.24
C GLU A 190 -19.69 6.45 14.88
N LEU A 191 -18.63 6.95 14.24
CA LEU A 191 -18.10 6.40 12.99
C LEU A 191 -17.69 4.93 13.15
N TYR A 192 -16.90 4.58 14.16
CA TYR A 192 -16.52 3.19 14.41
C TYR A 192 -17.72 2.28 14.68
N LYS A 193 -18.71 2.73 15.47
CA LYS A 193 -19.97 1.99 15.69
C LYS A 193 -20.74 1.78 14.39
N ASN A 194 -20.77 2.77 13.49
CA ASN A 194 -21.44 2.67 12.20
C ASN A 194 -20.68 1.81 11.18
N ILE A 195 -19.34 1.81 11.22
CA ILE A 195 -18.50 0.90 10.42
C ILE A 195 -18.70 -0.54 10.89
N HIS A 196 -18.72 -0.80 12.20
CA HIS A 196 -18.97 -2.14 12.76
C HIS A 196 -20.38 -2.68 12.44
N LYS A 197 -21.41 -1.82 12.37
CA LYS A 197 -22.75 -2.22 11.87
C LYS A 197 -22.72 -2.71 10.42
N LYS A 198 -21.90 -2.11 9.55
CA LYS A 198 -21.71 -2.54 8.16
C LYS A 198 -20.84 -3.80 8.05
N PHE A 199 -19.79 -3.88 8.87
CA PHE A 199 -18.75 -4.90 8.81
C PHE A 199 -18.52 -5.59 10.17
N PRO A 200 -19.50 -6.36 10.69
CA PRO A 200 -19.47 -6.87 12.07
C PRO A 200 -18.34 -7.87 12.34
N GLY A 201 -17.79 -8.50 11.29
CA GLY A 201 -16.67 -9.43 11.39
C GLY A 201 -15.26 -8.83 11.24
N ASN A 202 -15.12 -7.52 11.02
CA ASN A 202 -13.80 -6.92 10.85
C ASN A 202 -13.07 -6.72 12.20
N ILE A 203 -11.89 -7.32 12.31
CA ILE A 203 -11.07 -7.37 13.53
C ILE A 203 -10.48 -5.99 13.85
N ASP A 204 -10.07 -5.23 12.83
CA ASP A 204 -9.36 -3.96 13.01
C ASP A 204 -10.31 -2.89 13.55
N CYS A 205 -11.54 -2.84 13.02
CA CYS A 205 -12.65 -2.05 13.54
C CYS A 205 -12.97 -2.41 15.00
N LEU A 206 -12.96 -3.70 15.36
CA LEU A 206 -13.14 -4.14 16.74
C LEU A 206 -11.98 -3.70 17.65
N LYS A 207 -10.72 -3.74 17.17
CA LYS A 207 -9.55 -3.22 17.91
C LYS A 207 -9.65 -1.71 18.16
N PHE A 208 -10.05 -0.94 17.15
CA PHE A 208 -10.29 0.50 17.32
C PHE A 208 -11.47 0.80 18.27
N LEU A 209 -12.56 0.01 18.22
CA LEU A 209 -13.69 0.13 19.15
C LEU A 209 -13.30 -0.18 20.59
N VAL A 210 -12.56 -1.27 20.83
CA VAL A 210 -12.00 -1.58 22.16
C VAL A 210 -11.17 -0.41 22.66
N ARG A 211 -10.21 0.07 21.85
CA ARG A 211 -9.31 1.15 22.28
C ARG A 211 -10.05 2.46 22.60
N ILE A 212 -10.95 2.93 21.73
CA ILE A 212 -11.66 4.19 22.00
C ILE A 212 -12.66 4.07 23.16
N THR A 213 -13.22 2.88 23.40
CA THR A 213 -14.09 2.63 24.56
C THR A 213 -13.31 2.51 25.87
N THR A 214 -12.08 1.99 25.86
CA THR A 214 -11.16 2.05 27.01
C THR A 214 -10.62 3.46 27.26
N ASP A 215 -10.23 4.19 26.21
CA ASP A 215 -9.73 5.58 26.30
C ASP A 215 -10.80 6.53 26.89
N LEU A 216 -12.08 6.24 26.64
CA LEU A 216 -13.25 6.96 27.19
C LEU A 216 -13.81 6.36 28.49
N GLY A 217 -13.26 5.24 29.00
CA GLY A 217 -13.69 4.60 30.25
C GLY A 217 -15.12 4.01 30.23
N MET A 218 -15.65 3.65 29.06
CA MET A 218 -17.04 3.18 28.93
C MET A 218 -17.21 1.69 29.24
N PRO A 219 -18.33 1.27 29.85
CA PRO A 219 -18.58 -0.14 30.19
C PRO A 219 -18.69 -1.06 28.96
N GLU A 220 -19.07 -0.51 27.80
CA GLU A 220 -19.13 -1.21 26.50
C GLU A 220 -17.79 -1.87 26.11
N ALA A 221 -16.65 -1.38 26.63
CA ALA A 221 -15.32 -1.91 26.30
C ALA A 221 -15.22 -3.43 26.50
N LYS A 222 -15.84 -3.97 27.56
CA LYS A 222 -15.86 -5.42 27.85
C LYS A 222 -16.61 -6.21 26.77
N GLU A 223 -17.71 -5.65 26.25
CA GLU A 223 -18.49 -6.29 25.20
C GLU A 223 -17.71 -6.33 23.88
N TYR A 224 -16.98 -5.26 23.56
CA TYR A 224 -16.13 -5.21 22.37
C TYR A 224 -14.88 -6.09 22.49
N THR A 225 -14.28 -6.26 23.69
CA THR A 225 -13.18 -7.24 23.87
C THR A 225 -13.67 -8.68 23.70
N ASP A 226 -14.87 -9.00 24.18
CA ASP A 226 -15.46 -10.34 23.99
C ASP A 226 -15.78 -10.61 22.52
N LYS A 227 -16.25 -9.60 21.77
CA LYS A 227 -16.47 -9.68 20.32
C LYS A 227 -15.15 -9.85 19.56
N LEU A 228 -14.12 -9.07 19.90
CA LEU A 228 -12.78 -9.18 19.32
C LEU A 228 -12.20 -10.58 19.52
N GLY A 229 -12.17 -11.08 20.76
CA GLY A 229 -11.66 -12.41 21.09
C GLY A 229 -12.49 -13.55 20.47
N LYS A 230 -13.75 -13.33 20.08
CA LYS A 230 -14.53 -14.29 19.25
C LYS A 230 -14.12 -14.20 17.79
N ALA A 231 -14.00 -13.01 17.21
CA ALA A 231 -13.61 -12.79 15.82
C ALA A 231 -12.20 -13.32 15.50
N GLU A 232 -11.23 -13.10 16.39
CA GLU A 232 -9.86 -13.59 16.22
C GLU A 232 -9.78 -15.12 16.28
N ARG A 233 -10.50 -15.79 17.20
CA ARG A 233 -10.63 -17.25 17.22
C ARG A 233 -11.26 -17.81 15.95
N VAL A 234 -12.30 -17.17 15.42
CA VAL A 234 -12.93 -17.57 14.15
C VAL A 234 -11.95 -17.43 12.98
N ARG A 235 -11.13 -16.37 12.94
CA ARG A 235 -10.07 -16.21 11.94
C ARG A 235 -8.99 -17.28 12.08
N GLN A 236 -8.52 -17.57 13.30
CA GLN A 236 -7.51 -18.62 13.55
C GLN A 236 -8.00 -20.01 13.10
N LEU A 237 -9.22 -20.40 13.49
CA LEU A 237 -9.83 -21.68 13.08
C LEU A 237 -10.03 -21.77 11.55
N ARG A 238 -10.29 -20.64 10.88
CA ARG A 238 -10.35 -20.58 9.42
C ARG A 238 -8.97 -20.78 8.78
N MET A 239 -7.95 -20.07 9.25
CA MET A 239 -6.57 -20.21 8.76
C MET A 239 -6.07 -21.66 8.91
N GLN A 240 -6.34 -22.30 10.05
CA GLN A 240 -5.99 -23.70 10.30
C GLN A 240 -6.65 -24.65 9.27
N ARG A 241 -7.96 -24.52 9.04
CA ARG A 241 -8.65 -25.33 8.01
C ARG A 241 -8.09 -25.08 6.60
N GLU A 242 -7.70 -23.86 6.28
CA GLU A 242 -7.07 -23.51 5.00
C GLU A 242 -5.68 -24.17 4.88
N THR A 243 -4.84 -24.14 5.94
CA THR A 243 -3.56 -24.86 5.95
C THR A 243 -3.73 -26.38 5.87
N ASP A 244 -4.64 -26.96 6.64
CA ASP A 244 -4.89 -28.40 6.68
C ASP A 244 -5.38 -28.92 5.32
N SER A 245 -6.27 -28.15 4.65
CA SER A 245 -6.73 -28.47 3.30
C SER A 245 -5.61 -28.43 2.25
N SER A 246 -4.60 -27.56 2.45
CA SER A 246 -3.43 -27.48 1.57
C SER A 246 -2.46 -28.66 1.79
N GLN A 247 -2.32 -29.14 3.03
CA GLN A 247 -1.50 -30.31 3.36
C GLN A 247 -2.18 -31.61 2.91
N GLY A 248 -3.50 -31.74 3.11
CA GLY A 248 -4.28 -32.89 2.63
C GLY A 248 -4.14 -33.10 1.11
N LYS A 249 -4.18 -32.00 0.32
CA LYS A 249 -3.93 -32.04 -1.13
C LYS A 249 -2.50 -32.46 -1.52
N ARG A 250 -1.50 -32.17 -0.68
CA ARG A 250 -0.12 -32.64 -0.89
C ARG A 250 0.00 -34.15 -0.60
N HIS A 251 -0.63 -34.64 0.46
CA HIS A 251 -0.64 -36.07 0.77
C HIS A 251 -1.41 -36.91 -0.25
N SER A 252 -2.56 -36.43 -0.76
CA SER A 252 -3.29 -37.14 -1.83
C SER A 252 -2.53 -37.21 -3.16
N ALA A 253 -1.62 -36.26 -3.42
CA ALA A 253 -0.74 -36.32 -4.59
C ALA A 253 0.42 -37.32 -4.41
N GLN A 254 0.86 -37.56 -3.16
CA GLN A 254 1.89 -38.55 -2.84
C GLN A 254 1.34 -39.99 -2.74
N SER A 255 0.06 -40.17 -2.41
CA SER A 255 -0.57 -41.50 -2.33
C SER A 255 -0.97 -42.11 -3.69
N ALA A 256 -0.59 -41.49 -4.81
CA ALA A 256 -0.98 -41.92 -6.16
C ALA A 256 -0.01 -42.93 -6.82
N HIS A 257 0.95 -43.51 -6.07
CA HIS A 257 1.99 -44.36 -6.63
C HIS A 257 2.24 -45.65 -5.83
N SER A 258 1.28 -46.56 -5.90
CA SER A 258 1.37 -47.92 -5.33
C SER A 258 0.55 -48.95 -6.15
N LEU A 259 0.80 -49.00 -7.46
CA LEU A 259 0.36 -50.12 -8.32
C LEU A 259 1.39 -51.26 -8.28
N PRO A 260 0.97 -52.54 -8.36
CA PRO A 260 1.87 -53.68 -8.29
C PRO A 260 2.72 -53.85 -9.57
N PRO A 261 3.93 -54.46 -9.49
CA PRO A 261 4.83 -54.58 -10.62
C PRO A 261 4.38 -55.63 -11.64
N GLY A 262 4.00 -55.19 -12.84
CA GLY A 262 3.94 -56.04 -14.04
C GLY A 262 5.33 -56.21 -14.66
N GLN A 263 5.61 -57.39 -15.23
CA GLN A 263 6.92 -57.73 -15.80
C GLN A 263 7.10 -57.27 -17.25
N GLY A 264 8.31 -56.81 -17.60
CA GLY A 264 8.87 -56.87 -18.96
C GLY A 264 8.99 -55.54 -19.72
N GLY A 265 10.16 -55.31 -20.34
CA GLY A 265 10.39 -54.22 -21.30
C GLY A 265 11.62 -53.33 -20.98
N SER A 266 12.78 -53.68 -21.52
CA SER A 266 14.07 -52.98 -21.32
C SER A 266 14.28 -51.75 -22.23
N GLY A 267 15.00 -50.73 -21.73
CA GLY A 267 15.44 -49.52 -22.45
C GLY A 267 14.99 -48.24 -21.73
N GLU A 268 15.79 -47.48 -20.98
CA GLU A 268 17.02 -46.75 -21.36
C GLU A 268 16.82 -45.88 -22.62
N HIS A 269 17.05 -44.56 -22.66
CA HIS A 269 17.43 -43.55 -21.65
C HIS A 269 17.14 -42.14 -22.27
N PHE A 270 17.10 -40.96 -21.61
CA PHE A 270 17.41 -40.51 -20.23
C PHE A 270 16.54 -39.24 -19.93
N TYR A 271 16.33 -38.85 -18.66
CA TYR A 271 15.79 -37.51 -18.29
C TYR A 271 16.60 -36.89 -17.13
N ALA A 272 16.95 -35.60 -17.24
CA ALA A 272 17.84 -34.92 -16.29
C ALA A 272 17.14 -33.78 -15.51
N HIS A 273 17.00 -33.99 -14.20
CA HIS A 273 16.86 -33.03 -13.10
C HIS A 273 16.29 -31.62 -13.34
N LEU A 274 15.06 -31.42 -12.85
CA LEU A 274 14.64 -30.15 -12.24
C LEU A 274 15.24 -30.05 -10.82
N LEU A 275 16.10 -29.05 -10.56
CA LEU A 275 16.69 -28.83 -9.22
C LEU A 275 15.89 -27.84 -8.37
N CYS A 276 14.86 -28.34 -7.69
CA CYS A 276 14.23 -27.59 -6.59
C CYS A 276 15.00 -27.84 -5.29
N ARG A 277 15.95 -26.95 -4.94
CA ARG A 277 16.68 -27.01 -3.66
C ARG A 277 15.83 -26.46 -2.52
N THR A 278 15.29 -27.34 -1.69
CA THR A 278 15.04 -27.02 -0.28
C THR A 278 16.33 -27.22 0.52
N LEU A 279 16.53 -26.39 1.56
CA LEU A 279 17.46 -26.65 2.65
C LEU A 279 16.71 -26.47 3.97
N VAL A 280 17.18 -27.16 5.02
CA VAL A 280 16.41 -27.44 6.24
C VAL A 280 17.01 -26.69 7.44
N PHE A 281 16.15 -26.34 8.39
CA PHE A 281 16.47 -25.79 9.72
C PHE A 281 17.40 -26.68 10.57
N PRO A 282 17.96 -26.12 11.65
CA PRO A 282 18.06 -26.80 12.94
C PRO A 282 17.13 -26.21 14.03
N LEU A 283 16.92 -26.99 15.10
CA LEU A 283 15.97 -26.77 16.22
C LEU A 283 16.51 -27.57 17.46
N ILE A 284 16.16 -27.33 18.73
CA ILE A 284 15.13 -26.47 19.35
C ILE A 284 15.82 -25.36 20.21
N ILE A 285 15.61 -25.03 21.49
CA ILE A 285 14.85 -25.54 22.67
C ILE A 285 14.16 -24.34 23.38
N ALA A 286 13.13 -24.62 24.18
CA ALA A 286 12.39 -23.69 25.07
C ALA A 286 13.25 -23.21 26.29
N ILE A 287 12.81 -22.41 27.27
CA ILE A 287 11.50 -22.15 27.95
C ILE A 287 11.47 -20.65 28.34
N SER A 288 10.38 -19.89 28.20
CA SER A 288 9.27 -19.82 29.18
C SER A 288 7.99 -19.15 28.66
N LEU A 289 6.87 -19.41 29.35
CA LEU A 289 5.61 -18.67 29.22
C LEU A 289 5.64 -17.44 30.13
N GLU A 290 5.58 -16.22 29.60
CA GLU A 290 5.18 -15.07 30.44
C GLU A 290 4.64 -13.86 29.65
N SER A 291 3.46 -13.38 30.09
CA SER A 291 2.70 -12.22 29.60
C SER A 291 2.30 -12.18 28.11
N ALA A 292 1.09 -11.68 27.83
CA ALA A 292 0.58 -11.52 26.47
C ALA A 292 1.08 -10.18 25.90
N ASP A 293 1.96 -10.23 24.90
CA ASP A 293 2.49 -9.03 24.26
C ASP A 293 1.42 -8.36 23.38
N LEU A 294 0.75 -7.36 23.96
CA LEU A 294 -0.28 -6.54 23.30
C LEU A 294 0.31 -5.39 22.48
N SER A 295 1.61 -5.44 22.17
CA SER A 295 2.30 -4.48 21.30
C SER A 295 1.87 -4.63 19.83
N TYR A 296 0.84 -3.89 19.43
CA TYR A 296 0.54 -3.63 18.03
C TYR A 296 0.80 -2.14 17.70
N PRO A 297 1.67 -1.82 16.73
CA PRO A 297 1.94 -0.44 16.36
C PRO A 297 0.71 0.18 15.70
N ASP A 298 0.17 1.25 16.31
CA ASP A 298 -0.84 2.07 15.68
C ASP A 298 -0.23 2.71 14.41
N PRO A 299 -0.75 2.46 13.19
CA PRO A 299 -0.24 3.08 11.97
C PRO A 299 -0.45 4.61 11.95
N VAL A 300 -1.21 5.13 12.93
CA VAL A 300 -1.49 6.55 13.16
C VAL A 300 -0.90 7.00 14.52
N GLY A 301 -0.06 6.19 15.17
CA GLY A 301 0.65 6.52 16.40
C GLY A 301 -0.23 6.65 17.66
N ALA A 302 0.40 6.89 18.80
CA ALA A 302 -0.34 7.21 20.03
C ALA A 302 -1.03 8.57 19.91
N GLY A 303 -2.31 8.65 20.30
CA GLY A 303 -3.03 9.92 20.38
C GLY A 303 -2.45 10.81 21.48
N ALA A 304 -2.57 12.13 21.33
CA ALA A 304 -2.06 13.09 22.30
C ALA A 304 -2.67 12.84 23.69
N ALA A 305 -1.80 12.64 24.69
CA ALA A 305 -2.22 12.35 26.06
C ALA A 305 -3.05 13.51 26.62
N ARG A 306 -4.27 13.22 27.08
CA ARG A 306 -5.18 14.21 27.66
C ARG A 306 -4.48 14.94 28.83
N PRO A 307 -4.39 16.29 28.83
CA PRO A 307 -3.86 17.01 29.98
C PRO A 307 -4.72 16.70 31.20
N LYS A 308 -4.08 16.36 32.33
CA LYS A 308 -4.75 15.95 33.58
C LYS A 308 -5.35 17.15 34.31
N THR A 309 -6.34 17.82 33.71
CA THR A 309 -7.16 18.86 34.34
C THR A 309 -8.11 18.25 35.37
N GLY A 310 -7.52 17.75 36.45
CA GLY A 310 -8.18 16.96 37.49
C GLY A 310 -7.48 16.96 38.85
N GLN A 311 -6.64 17.97 39.13
CA GLN A 311 -6.29 18.28 40.51
C GLN A 311 -7.52 18.91 41.19
N GLN A 312 -8.00 18.30 42.27
CA GLN A 312 -8.97 18.92 43.16
C GLN A 312 -8.32 20.15 43.81
N ARG A 313 -8.86 21.35 43.56
CA ARG A 313 -8.59 22.48 44.46
C ARG A 313 -9.19 22.13 45.83
N PRO A 314 -8.47 22.31 46.95
CA PRO A 314 -9.08 22.18 48.26
C PRO A 314 -10.17 23.26 48.42
N LYS A 315 -11.26 22.92 49.12
CA LYS A 315 -12.31 23.89 49.47
C LYS A 315 -11.83 24.80 50.61
N THR A 316 -11.06 25.82 50.28
CA THR A 316 -10.99 27.03 51.12
C THR A 316 -12.29 27.83 50.96
N SER A 317 -12.69 28.55 52.01
CA SER A 317 -13.96 29.27 52.06
C SER A 317 -13.88 30.59 51.29
N ASP A 318 -14.57 30.68 50.16
CA ASP A 318 -14.86 31.96 49.51
C ASP A 318 -15.94 32.71 50.31
N SER A 319 -15.52 33.41 51.37
CA SER A 319 -16.31 34.46 52.00
C SER A 319 -16.34 35.67 51.08
N PHE A 320 -17.54 36.05 50.63
CA PHE A 320 -17.75 37.14 49.69
C PHE A 320 -17.65 38.49 50.41
N GLU A 321 -16.43 39.03 50.54
CA GLU A 321 -16.23 40.40 50.99
C GLU A 321 -16.61 41.41 49.88
N GLU A 322 -17.10 42.56 50.30
CA GLU A 322 -17.78 43.52 49.41
C GLU A 322 -16.79 44.30 48.54
N LEU A 323 -17.22 44.65 47.32
CA LEU A 323 -16.43 45.44 46.39
C LEU A 323 -16.41 46.91 46.81
N ASP A 324 -15.21 47.48 46.95
CA ASP A 324 -14.99 48.91 47.19
C ASP A 324 -15.15 49.70 45.88
N ASP A 325 -16.21 50.52 45.80
CA ASP A 325 -16.59 51.32 44.62
C ASP A 325 -15.70 52.55 44.38
N SER A 326 -14.60 52.73 45.12
CA SER A 326 -13.76 53.95 45.08
C SER A 326 -12.74 54.05 43.93
N LEU A 327 -12.68 53.08 43.02
CA LEU A 327 -11.65 52.98 41.96
C LEU A 327 -12.15 53.26 40.52
N LEU A 328 -12.96 54.30 40.35
CA LEU A 328 -13.18 54.95 39.05
C LEU A 328 -12.47 56.32 39.00
N PRO A 329 -11.57 56.56 38.02
CA PRO A 329 -10.99 57.89 37.82
C PRO A 329 -12.05 58.87 37.27
N GLN A 330 -11.91 60.15 37.66
CA GLN A 330 -12.73 61.27 37.19
C GLN A 330 -12.27 61.79 35.82
#